data_AF-A0A1J7BUL2-F1
#
_entry.id   AF-A0A1J7BUL2-F1
#
_cell.length_a   1.000
_cell.length_b   1.000
_cell.length_c   1.000
_cell.angle_alpha   90.00
_cell.angle_beta   90.00
_cell.angle_gamma   90.00
#
_symmetry.space_group_name_H-M   'P 1'
#
loop_
_entity.id
_entity.type
_entity.pdbx_description
1 polymer ?
#
loop_
_entity_poly.entity_id
_entity_poly.type
_entity_poly.pdbx_seq_one_letter_code
_entity_poly.pdbx_strand_id
1 'polypeptide(L)'
;MKHFYSLFLLFASYLTFGQVSKNEYDYFVQFNGNQLSKKVSVAEILNHPIVTKYSNKKPDLDFTKYTSLIQLDQKITIHGKFSDSIPYYQVTIPVKSREAVKQFVIQEFGGGEKNGSVQNEKIQDLGKYAVFSPKGKNKIVAWNDNYLVILELTQRLPSNFYTTQSQTVLQDSVAVDEVYEETKSDENSIMIEAPLNDTPIAVEEAPVPYNGEQGYTPNAPYTIQEAGFNLEQAEKLTNIIKSLFENGFTPPISEKINANADISSWINYSAVMTSLYSVYNYPMAIFGGYDKFLPMQKNFGNFIKGINLDFYFDNNNARVEEVVEYSPQLAEVVSKITNRKINKNVFNYFPAQKPLGYMSYHVNTKAALENFPTLMTDIFQSPKLVKEDIAVVTDLISTIVDEEAAATLFDGDLSAFLYGFKEVEVMTKSYDYDENYEEKITEKKSKKSVPLFSVIFTSTHPTFADKLIQLGIRKKVLVQKDNYYVITGTKEYGDIFFKKDKDVIILANTLDYFNAGNGTFSGEAKKDLKKNYMFGKLNIAELINAFGKSGEAKSPDLGKFSKVSEQFSDITFESPKKIINNKVVFAFKLNSLKSDKNIILQTLDLTQELTSK
;
A
#
# COMPACT_ATOMS: atom_id res chain seq x y z
N MET A 1 -15.34 -15.02 56.49
CA MET A 1 -14.64 -15.70 55.38
C MET A 1 -15.13 -15.27 53.99
N LYS A 2 -16.37 -15.53 53.53
CA LYS A 2 -16.79 -15.24 52.13
C LYS A 2 -16.39 -13.84 51.61
N HIS A 3 -16.70 -12.76 52.36
CA HIS A 3 -16.31 -11.39 51.96
C HIS A 3 -14.79 -11.15 51.84
N PHE A 4 -13.97 -11.91 52.57
CA PHE A 4 -12.50 -11.83 52.45
C PHE A 4 -12.03 -12.41 51.12
N TYR A 5 -12.60 -13.54 50.67
CA TYR A 5 -12.34 -14.08 49.33
C TYR A 5 -12.86 -13.16 48.22
N SER A 6 -14.01 -12.49 48.41
CA SER A 6 -14.50 -11.49 47.47
C SER A 6 -13.57 -10.27 47.37
N LEU A 7 -13.08 -9.74 48.50
CA LEU A 7 -12.06 -8.68 48.49
C LEU A 7 -10.75 -9.16 47.87
N PHE A 8 -10.30 -10.38 48.16
CA PHE A 8 -9.04 -10.92 47.62
C PHE A 8 -9.11 -11.18 46.11
N LEU A 9 -10.27 -11.60 45.59
CA LEU A 9 -10.52 -11.70 44.15
C LEU A 9 -10.57 -10.33 43.47
N LEU A 10 -11.18 -9.32 44.11
CA LEU A 10 -11.14 -7.94 43.63
C LEU A 10 -9.69 -7.40 43.63
N PHE A 11 -8.94 -7.56 44.72
CA PHE A 11 -7.53 -7.16 44.80
C PHE A 11 -6.66 -7.88 43.77
N ALA A 12 -6.83 -9.19 43.59
CA ALA A 12 -6.13 -9.96 42.57
C ALA A 12 -6.46 -9.46 41.16
N SER A 13 -7.72 -9.13 40.87
CA SER A 13 -8.10 -8.53 39.58
C SER A 13 -7.43 -7.17 39.36
N TYR A 14 -7.44 -6.27 40.36
CA TYR A 14 -6.75 -4.98 40.28
C TYR A 14 -5.24 -5.12 40.08
N LEU A 15 -4.60 -6.11 40.73
CA LEU A 15 -3.17 -6.40 40.54
C LEU A 15 -2.85 -6.95 39.13
N THR A 16 -3.81 -7.59 38.45
CA THR A 16 -3.63 -8.01 37.04
C THR A 16 -3.85 -6.91 36.00
N PHE A 17 -4.36 -5.73 36.38
CA PHE A 17 -4.61 -4.62 35.43
C PHE A 17 -3.44 -3.62 35.30
N GLY A 18 -2.32 -3.81 36.01
CA GLY A 18 -1.20 -2.85 36.10
C GLY A 18 -0.47 -2.51 34.78
N GLN A 19 -0.70 -3.24 33.69
CA GLN A 19 -0.14 -2.99 32.36
C GLN A 19 -1.19 -3.10 31.23
N VAL A 20 -2.47 -3.29 31.55
CA VAL A 20 -3.56 -3.37 30.57
C VAL A 20 -4.25 -2.02 30.46
N SER A 21 -3.51 -1.00 30.02
CA SER A 21 -4.09 0.00 29.15
C SER A 21 -4.73 -0.72 27.96
N LYS A 22 -5.89 -0.25 27.49
CA LYS A 22 -6.29 -0.53 26.10
C LYS A 22 -5.18 0.03 25.22
N ASN A 23 -4.39 -0.84 24.62
CA ASN A 23 -3.23 -0.44 23.83
C ASN A 23 -3.69 0.01 22.44
N GLU A 24 -4.31 1.19 22.42
CA GLU A 24 -4.70 1.94 21.23
C GLU A 24 -3.45 2.56 20.60
N TYR A 25 -2.65 1.69 19.99
CA TYR A 25 -1.57 2.06 19.09
C TYR A 25 -2.14 2.67 17.80
N ASP A 26 -1.33 3.43 17.05
CA ASP A 26 -1.68 3.81 15.68
C ASP A 26 -1.20 2.81 14.64
N TYR A 27 -0.25 1.95 14.99
CA TYR A 27 0.16 0.82 14.16
C TYR A 27 0.85 -0.24 15.00
N PHE A 28 0.82 -1.47 14.50
CA PHE A 28 1.49 -2.62 15.10
C PHE A 28 1.95 -3.57 13.99
N VAL A 29 3.13 -4.16 14.15
CA VAL A 29 3.69 -5.22 13.30
C VAL A 29 4.22 -6.31 14.21
N GLN A 30 3.86 -7.55 13.94
CA GLN A 30 4.33 -8.73 14.66
C GLN A 30 4.95 -9.71 13.66
N PHE A 31 6.27 -9.90 13.76
CA PHE A 31 6.94 -11.06 13.16
C PHE A 31 6.80 -12.23 14.12
N ASN A 32 6.12 -13.28 13.69
CA ASN A 32 5.61 -14.33 14.55
C ASN A 32 6.48 -15.59 14.42
N GLY A 33 7.72 -15.51 14.93
CA GLY A 33 8.68 -16.64 14.91
C GLY A 33 8.08 -17.93 15.46
N ASN A 34 7.18 -17.82 16.46
CA ASN A 34 6.45 -18.93 17.07
C ASN A 34 5.54 -19.69 16.09
N GLN A 35 5.18 -19.12 14.94
CA GLN A 35 4.46 -19.80 13.87
C GLN A 35 5.41 -20.16 12.72
N LEU A 36 6.24 -19.22 12.27
CA LEU A 36 7.13 -19.42 11.12
C LEU A 36 8.15 -20.56 11.33
N SER A 37 8.70 -20.68 12.54
CA SER A 37 9.66 -21.75 12.91
C SER A 37 9.06 -23.17 12.85
N LYS A 38 7.73 -23.30 12.84
CA LYS A 38 7.04 -24.59 12.63
C LYS A 38 6.97 -24.99 11.15
N LYS A 39 7.22 -24.05 10.23
CA LYS A 39 7.09 -24.21 8.78
C LYS A 39 8.44 -24.27 8.07
N VAL A 40 9.47 -23.63 8.64
CA VAL A 40 10.81 -23.51 8.06
C VAL A 40 11.84 -23.22 9.15
N SER A 41 13.04 -23.80 9.06
CA SER A 41 14.12 -23.43 9.99
C SER A 41 14.71 -22.08 9.64
N VAL A 42 14.85 -21.20 10.63
CA VAL A 42 15.57 -19.92 10.50
C VAL A 42 17.03 -20.17 10.06
N ALA A 43 17.63 -21.29 10.47
CA ALA A 43 18.98 -21.67 10.04
C ALA A 43 19.05 -22.08 8.56
N GLU A 44 18.00 -22.69 7.99
CA GLU A 44 17.95 -23.02 6.55
C GLU A 44 17.83 -21.75 5.70
N ILE A 45 17.07 -20.75 6.17
CA ILE A 45 16.93 -19.45 5.50
C ILE A 45 18.26 -18.72 5.48
N LEU A 46 18.92 -18.59 6.64
CA LEU A 46 20.12 -17.75 6.77
C LEU A 46 21.38 -18.39 6.20
N ASN A 47 21.47 -19.73 6.19
CA ASN A 47 22.55 -20.46 5.53
C ASN A 47 22.26 -20.74 4.03
N HIS A 48 21.13 -20.27 3.49
CA HIS A 48 20.83 -20.44 2.06
C HIS A 48 21.89 -19.72 1.21
N PRO A 49 22.50 -20.35 0.20
CA PRO A 49 23.70 -19.78 -0.43
C PRO A 49 23.49 -18.40 -1.06
N ILE A 50 22.26 -18.04 -1.47
CA ILE A 50 21.97 -16.67 -1.93
C ILE A 50 22.05 -15.63 -0.79
N VAL A 51 21.58 -15.97 0.41
CA VAL A 51 21.62 -15.09 1.59
C VAL A 51 23.07 -14.91 2.04
N THR A 52 23.85 -15.99 2.10
CA THR A 52 25.30 -15.93 2.36
C THR A 52 26.05 -15.12 1.29
N LYS A 53 25.71 -15.28 0.00
CA LYS A 53 26.27 -14.52 -1.14
C LYS A 53 25.95 -13.02 -1.05
N TYR A 54 24.82 -12.62 -0.45
CA TYR A 54 24.49 -11.22 -0.18
C TYR A 54 25.17 -10.68 1.09
N SER A 55 25.21 -11.45 2.19
CA SER A 55 25.89 -11.08 3.43
C SER A 55 27.39 -10.87 3.21
N ASN A 56 28.07 -11.79 2.51
CA ASN A 56 29.49 -11.67 2.15
C ASN A 56 29.82 -10.44 1.25
N LYS A 57 28.81 -9.81 0.64
CA LYS A 57 28.96 -8.57 -0.16
C LYS A 57 28.67 -7.29 0.62
N LYS A 58 28.17 -7.39 1.86
CA LYS A 58 27.87 -6.28 2.76
C LYS A 58 28.27 -6.67 4.19
N PRO A 59 29.53 -6.43 4.60
CA PRO A 59 30.04 -6.81 5.93
C PRO A 59 29.19 -6.28 7.11
N ASP A 60 28.49 -5.17 6.91
CA ASP A 60 27.57 -4.56 7.88
C ASP A 60 26.29 -5.41 8.12
N LEU A 61 26.01 -6.36 7.23
CA LEU A 61 24.86 -7.30 7.26
C LEU A 61 25.32 -8.73 7.58
N ASP A 62 26.16 -8.88 8.59
CA ASP A 62 26.49 -10.17 9.19
C ASP A 62 25.30 -10.72 10.02
N PHE A 63 24.58 -11.68 9.46
CA PHE A 63 23.45 -12.33 10.12
C PHE A 63 23.85 -13.16 11.36
N THR A 64 25.12 -13.53 11.52
CA THR A 64 25.58 -14.31 12.70
C THR A 64 25.56 -13.48 13.98
N LYS A 65 25.88 -12.18 13.90
CA LYS A 65 25.69 -11.22 15.00
C LYS A 65 24.25 -11.20 15.50
N TYR A 66 23.30 -11.08 14.57
CA TYR A 66 21.88 -10.99 14.93
C TYR A 66 21.31 -12.34 15.43
N THR A 67 21.74 -13.48 14.88
CA THR A 67 21.30 -14.80 15.37
C THR A 67 21.93 -15.22 16.70
N SER A 68 23.14 -14.74 17.04
CA SER A 68 23.73 -14.97 18.37
C SER A 68 23.05 -14.14 19.47
N LEU A 69 22.43 -13.03 19.10
CA LEU A 69 21.69 -12.13 19.99
C LEU A 69 20.20 -12.49 20.14
N ILE A 70 19.49 -12.75 19.04
CA ILE A 70 18.02 -12.72 18.96
C ILE A 70 17.41 -14.12 18.99
N GLN A 71 16.27 -14.27 19.68
CA GLN A 71 15.39 -15.44 19.63
C GLN A 71 14.41 -15.30 18.45
N LEU A 72 14.89 -15.57 17.24
CA LEU A 72 14.13 -15.43 15.98
C LEU A 72 12.97 -16.45 15.85
N ASP A 73 12.95 -17.45 16.73
CA ASP A 73 11.87 -18.40 16.96
C ASP A 73 10.72 -17.81 17.80
N GLN A 74 10.87 -16.61 18.38
CA GLN A 74 9.83 -15.92 19.16
C GLN A 74 9.23 -14.71 18.42
N LYS A 75 8.35 -13.96 19.11
CA LYS A 75 7.68 -12.77 18.57
C LYS A 75 8.56 -11.53 18.64
N ILE A 76 8.87 -10.93 17.49
CA ILE A 76 9.40 -9.55 17.41
C ILE A 76 8.24 -8.62 17.08
N THR A 77 8.15 -7.49 17.77
CA THR A 77 7.07 -6.51 17.58
C THR A 77 7.61 -5.12 17.31
N ILE A 78 7.01 -4.42 16.35
CA ILE A 78 7.21 -2.97 16.12
C ILE A 78 5.85 -2.30 16.29
N HIS A 79 5.75 -1.27 17.10
CA HIS A 79 4.49 -0.52 17.27
C HIS A 79 4.79 0.95 17.54
N GLY A 80 3.75 1.78 17.54
CA GLY A 80 3.88 3.15 17.99
C GLY A 80 2.57 3.92 18.00
N LYS A 81 2.69 5.20 18.32
CA LYS A 81 1.65 6.20 18.10
C LYS A 81 2.26 7.39 17.40
N PHE A 82 1.54 7.97 16.44
CA PHE A 82 1.87 9.24 15.82
C PHE A 82 0.77 10.30 16.01
N SER A 83 -0.39 9.92 16.56
CA SER A 83 -1.46 10.85 16.95
C SER A 83 -1.39 11.28 18.42
N ASP A 84 -0.46 10.75 19.20
CA ASP A 84 -0.26 11.12 20.61
C ASP A 84 0.54 12.42 20.75
N SER A 85 0.36 13.08 21.89
CA SER A 85 1.13 14.25 22.35
C SER A 85 2.65 14.04 22.33
N ILE A 86 3.09 12.79 22.54
CA ILE A 86 4.48 12.36 22.42
C ILE A 86 4.49 11.22 21.39
N PRO A 87 4.69 11.51 20.10
CA PRO A 87 4.67 10.49 19.05
C PRO A 87 5.98 9.68 19.08
N TYR A 88 5.89 8.36 18.88
CA TYR A 88 7.00 7.42 19.06
C TYR A 88 6.88 6.17 18.19
N TYR A 89 8.01 5.45 18.06
CA TYR A 89 8.02 4.03 17.74
C TYR A 89 8.80 3.22 18.77
N GLN A 90 8.34 2.01 19.05
CA GLN A 90 9.00 1.02 19.89
C GLN A 90 9.18 -0.29 19.11
N VAL A 91 10.41 -0.77 19.04
CA VAL A 91 10.74 -2.15 18.67
C VAL A 91 10.95 -2.95 19.96
N THR A 92 10.46 -4.18 20.00
CA THR A 92 10.73 -5.14 21.08
C THR A 92 11.16 -6.47 20.47
N ILE A 93 12.33 -6.92 20.91
CA ILE A 93 13.08 -8.04 20.34
C ILE A 93 13.36 -9.02 21.50
N PRO A 94 12.95 -10.30 21.40
CA PRO A 94 13.32 -11.32 22.38
C PRO A 94 14.79 -11.72 22.16
N VAL A 95 15.57 -11.79 23.24
CA VAL A 95 17.03 -11.97 23.19
C VAL A 95 17.51 -13.13 24.05
N LYS A 96 18.68 -13.66 23.72
CA LYS A 96 19.25 -14.86 24.35
C LYS A 96 19.89 -14.61 25.72
N SER A 97 20.42 -13.41 25.96
CA SER A 97 20.83 -12.96 27.30
C SER A 97 21.10 -11.44 27.32
N ARG A 98 21.00 -10.86 28.53
CA ARG A 98 21.37 -9.47 28.82
C ARG A 98 22.83 -9.12 28.48
N GLU A 99 23.75 -10.06 28.71
CA GLU A 99 25.17 -9.83 28.42
C GLU A 99 25.45 -9.85 26.91
N ALA A 100 24.76 -10.69 26.13
CA ALA A 100 24.85 -10.66 24.66
C ALA A 100 24.41 -9.29 24.10
N VAL A 101 23.31 -8.73 24.61
CA VAL A 101 22.87 -7.37 24.24
C VAL A 101 23.92 -6.32 24.64
N LYS A 102 24.47 -6.41 25.85
CA LYS A 102 25.47 -5.47 26.36
C LYS A 102 26.74 -5.48 25.51
N GLN A 103 27.26 -6.65 25.13
CA GLN A 103 28.42 -6.76 24.25
C GLN A 103 28.12 -6.22 22.85
N PHE A 104 26.94 -6.52 22.29
CA PHE A 104 26.48 -5.95 21.02
C PHE A 104 26.41 -4.41 21.06
N VAL A 105 25.87 -3.82 22.13
CA VAL A 105 25.79 -2.37 22.30
C VAL A 105 27.17 -1.72 22.44
N ILE A 106 28.11 -2.35 23.17
CA ILE A 106 29.50 -1.89 23.27
C ILE A 106 30.18 -1.95 21.90
N GLN A 107 29.95 -3.00 21.11
CA GLN A 107 30.56 -3.20 19.80
C GLN A 107 30.04 -2.23 18.73
N GLU A 108 28.72 -2.10 18.59
CA GLU A 108 28.09 -1.34 17.48
C GLU A 108 27.93 0.15 17.79
N PHE A 109 27.84 0.54 19.08
CA PHE A 109 27.71 1.95 19.50
C PHE A 109 28.90 2.49 20.30
N GLY A 110 29.93 1.68 20.53
CA GLY A 110 31.19 2.15 21.12
C GLY A 110 31.14 2.56 22.60
N GLY A 111 30.10 2.14 23.34
CA GLY A 111 29.82 2.53 24.73
C GLY A 111 30.78 2.01 25.81
N GLY A 112 32.08 1.91 25.51
CA GLY A 112 33.17 1.57 26.42
C GLY A 112 34.10 2.76 26.71
N GLU A 113 34.92 2.64 27.75
CA GLU A 113 35.82 3.72 28.16
C GLU A 113 37.01 3.89 27.19
N LYS A 114 36.93 4.87 26.29
CA LYS A 114 38.10 5.38 25.57
C LYS A 114 38.79 6.46 26.40
N ASN A 115 40.09 6.26 26.65
CA ASN A 115 40.91 7.17 27.45
C ASN A 115 40.98 8.58 26.84
N GLY A 116 40.82 9.61 27.67
CA GLY A 116 41.45 10.92 27.46
C GLY A 116 40.56 12.15 27.23
N SER A 117 39.30 12.03 26.79
CA SER A 117 38.48 13.21 26.46
C SER A 117 36.96 13.10 26.70
N VAL A 118 36.48 13.92 27.64
CA VAL A 118 35.12 14.48 27.84
C VAL A 118 33.89 13.65 27.37
N GLN A 119 33.62 12.59 28.14
CA GLN A 119 32.31 12.29 28.75
C GLN A 119 31.10 11.73 27.93
N ASN A 120 30.64 10.58 28.44
CA ASN A 120 29.24 10.16 28.67
C ASN A 120 28.44 9.53 27.51
N GLU A 121 28.89 8.38 27.03
CA GLU A 121 28.04 7.33 26.43
C GLU A 121 28.20 6.00 27.19
N LYS A 122 28.08 6.04 28.52
CA LYS A 122 28.15 4.84 29.38
C LYS A 122 26.81 4.11 29.44
N ILE A 123 26.84 2.79 29.30
CA ILE A 123 25.71 1.92 29.63
C ILE A 123 25.39 2.07 31.13
N GLN A 124 24.14 2.39 31.45
CA GLN A 124 23.65 2.47 32.81
C GLN A 124 23.04 1.13 33.21
N ASP A 125 23.59 0.48 34.23
CA ASP A 125 22.97 -0.71 34.82
C ASP A 125 22.06 -0.30 35.99
N LEU A 126 20.77 -0.63 35.89
CA LEU A 126 19.74 -0.28 36.85
C LEU A 126 19.21 -1.53 37.58
N GLY A 127 20.02 -2.59 37.65
CA GLY A 127 19.72 -3.85 38.34
C GLY A 127 18.71 -4.71 37.58
N LYS A 128 17.45 -4.27 37.46
CA LYS A 128 16.37 -4.97 36.74
C LYS A 128 16.53 -4.93 35.21
N TYR A 129 17.23 -3.93 34.70
CA TYR A 129 17.46 -3.68 33.28
C TYR A 129 18.71 -2.81 33.12
N ALA A 130 19.23 -2.73 31.89
CA ALA A 130 20.29 -1.81 31.49
C ALA A 130 19.80 -0.86 30.39
N VAL A 131 20.43 0.31 30.28
CA VAL A 131 20.05 1.39 29.35
C VAL A 131 21.28 1.97 28.65
N PHE A 132 21.14 2.28 27.37
CA PHE A 132 22.08 3.04 26.57
C PHE A 132 21.34 4.16 25.84
N SER A 133 21.78 5.40 26.07
CA SER A 133 21.21 6.62 25.48
C SER A 133 22.30 7.30 24.63
N PRO A 134 22.32 7.11 23.30
CA PRO A 134 23.28 7.78 22.43
C PRO A 134 23.07 9.30 22.44
N LYS A 135 24.17 10.05 22.49
CA LYS A 135 24.20 11.48 22.80
C LYS A 135 23.53 12.30 21.69
N GLY A 136 22.67 13.24 22.08
CA GLY A 136 21.97 14.14 21.15
C GLY A 136 20.94 13.47 20.23
N LYS A 137 20.37 12.31 20.64
CA LYS A 137 19.35 11.62 19.86
C LYS A 137 18.05 11.46 20.63
N ASN A 138 16.95 11.59 19.89
CA ASN A 138 15.57 11.25 20.24
C ASN A 138 15.34 9.73 20.47
N LYS A 139 16.38 8.96 20.82
CA LYS A 139 16.42 7.50 20.79
C LYS A 139 17.06 6.92 22.04
N ILE A 140 16.51 5.84 22.56
CA ILE A 140 17.02 5.10 23.71
C ILE A 140 16.96 3.59 23.46
N VAL A 141 17.92 2.86 24.02
CA VAL A 141 18.00 1.40 23.93
C VAL A 141 18.02 0.85 25.35
N ALA A 142 17.09 -0.04 25.70
CA ALA A 142 16.96 -0.61 27.04
C ALA A 142 16.72 -2.12 26.97
N TRP A 143 17.28 -2.88 27.90
CA TRP A 143 17.15 -4.34 27.86
C TRP A 143 17.21 -5.00 29.23
N ASN A 144 16.55 -6.15 29.35
CA ASN A 144 16.69 -7.06 30.48
C ASN A 144 17.20 -8.43 29.99
N ASP A 145 16.99 -9.49 30.78
CA ASP A 145 17.50 -10.83 30.46
C ASP A 145 16.77 -11.51 29.29
N ASN A 146 15.54 -11.07 28.96
CA ASN A 146 14.67 -11.68 27.96
C ASN A 146 14.38 -10.78 26.75
N TYR A 147 14.42 -9.45 26.91
CA TYR A 147 14.00 -8.50 25.87
C TYR A 147 14.97 -7.32 25.71
N LEU A 148 15.22 -6.98 24.44
CA LEU A 148 15.80 -5.72 23.97
C LEU A 148 14.67 -4.83 23.43
N VAL A 149 14.61 -3.60 23.93
CA VAL A 149 13.66 -2.56 23.53
C VAL A 149 14.42 -1.40 22.93
N ILE A 150 13.99 -0.97 21.75
CA ILE A 150 14.48 0.25 21.09
C ILE A 150 13.29 1.20 21.00
N LEU A 151 13.39 2.37 21.63
CA LEU A 151 12.34 3.38 21.67
C LEU A 151 12.89 4.68 21.07
N GLU A 152 12.11 5.32 20.20
CA GLU A 152 12.47 6.60 19.58
C GLU A 152 11.25 7.51 19.52
N LEU A 153 11.40 8.77 19.94
CA LEU A 153 10.36 9.79 19.82
C LEU A 153 10.43 10.42 18.43
N THR A 154 9.36 10.35 17.66
CA THR A 154 9.34 10.85 16.27
C THR A 154 9.00 12.33 16.19
N GLN A 155 8.86 13.02 17.33
CA GLN A 155 8.73 14.48 17.39
C GLN A 155 10.00 15.13 16.83
N ARG A 156 9.84 16.21 16.06
CA ARG A 156 10.94 17.02 15.52
C ARG A 156 10.79 18.46 15.96
N LEU A 157 11.92 19.16 16.11
CA LEU A 157 11.92 20.61 16.25
C LEU A 157 11.29 21.24 14.98
N PRO A 158 10.34 22.18 15.09
CA PRO A 158 9.83 22.89 13.93
C PRO A 158 10.95 23.67 13.23
N SER A 159 11.15 23.42 11.93
CA SER A 159 12.17 24.11 11.15
C SER A 159 11.59 25.39 10.53
N ASN A 160 12.15 26.55 10.89
CA ASN A 160 11.73 27.87 10.40
C ASN A 160 12.11 28.08 8.92
N PHE A 161 11.35 27.48 8.00
CA PHE A 161 11.51 27.70 6.56
C PHE A 161 10.31 28.45 5.98
N TYR A 162 10.61 29.66 5.49
CA TYR A 162 9.76 30.55 4.68
C TYR A 162 8.46 31.03 5.31
N THR A 163 8.56 32.02 6.21
CA THR A 163 7.49 33.02 6.38
C THR A 163 7.48 33.97 5.18
N THR A 164 6.98 33.51 4.02
CA THR A 164 6.59 34.42 2.94
C THR A 164 5.41 35.27 3.42
N GLN A 165 5.69 36.52 3.78
CA GLN A 165 4.64 37.51 4.05
C GLN A 165 3.75 37.60 2.80
N SER A 166 2.52 37.10 2.93
CA SER A 166 1.57 37.04 1.83
C SER A 166 1.01 38.45 1.60
N GLN A 167 1.69 39.23 0.75
CA GLN A 167 1.10 40.44 0.20
C GLN A 167 -0.12 40.05 -0.64
N THR A 168 -1.31 40.23 -0.06
CA THR A 168 -2.59 40.03 -0.73
C THR A 168 -2.82 41.14 -1.75
N VAL A 169 -2.20 41.03 -2.92
CA VAL A 169 -2.55 41.84 -4.08
C VAL A 169 -3.90 41.33 -4.58
N LEU A 170 -4.96 42.09 -4.28
CA LEU A 170 -6.24 41.94 -4.95
C LEU A 170 -6.05 42.41 -6.40
N GLN A 171 -6.07 41.48 -7.36
CA GLN A 171 -6.10 41.81 -8.78
C GLN A 171 -7.35 41.23 -9.41
N ASP A 172 -8.30 42.13 -9.66
CA ASP A 172 -9.51 41.93 -10.44
C ASP A 172 -9.23 42.21 -11.93
N SER A 173 -10.23 41.97 -12.78
CA SER A 173 -10.32 42.33 -14.20
C SER A 173 -9.62 41.44 -15.24
N VAL A 174 -10.43 41.05 -16.22
CA VAL A 174 -10.19 40.20 -17.39
C VAL A 174 -9.55 40.97 -18.57
N ALA A 175 -8.54 40.40 -19.22
CA ALA A 175 -8.25 40.48 -20.68
C ALA A 175 -7.17 39.42 -20.99
N VAL A 176 -7.42 38.39 -21.82
CA VAL A 176 -7.34 38.37 -23.30
C VAL A 176 -5.93 38.66 -23.81
N ASP A 177 -5.27 37.63 -24.35
CA ASP A 177 -3.96 37.71 -25.01
C ASP A 177 -4.03 38.46 -26.35
N GLU A 178 -3.01 39.27 -26.66
CA GLU A 178 -2.51 39.34 -28.04
C GLU A 178 -1.00 39.63 -28.11
N VAL A 179 -0.39 39.01 -29.11
CA VAL A 179 1.04 38.90 -29.47
C VAL A 179 1.79 40.24 -29.54
N TYR A 180 3.08 40.27 -29.15
CA TYR A 180 4.17 40.91 -29.92
C TYR A 180 5.58 40.42 -29.51
N GLU A 181 6.49 40.31 -30.48
CA GLU A 181 7.93 40.06 -30.31
C GLU A 181 8.70 41.40 -30.30
N GLU A 182 9.83 41.50 -29.57
CA GLU A 182 11.19 41.58 -30.17
C GLU A 182 12.33 41.89 -29.17
N THR A 183 13.53 41.41 -29.55
CA THR A 183 14.90 41.89 -29.26
C THR A 183 15.36 42.39 -27.87
N LYS A 184 16.38 41.68 -27.38
CA LYS A 184 17.55 42.09 -26.55
C LYS A 184 17.94 43.59 -26.56
N SER A 185 18.43 44.07 -25.40
CA SER A 185 19.84 44.48 -25.20
C SER A 185 20.22 44.63 -23.72
N ASP A 186 21.52 44.55 -23.43
CA ASP A 186 22.12 44.35 -22.09
C ASP A 186 22.38 45.64 -21.24
N GLU A 187 22.96 45.39 -20.05
CA GLU A 187 23.84 46.25 -19.22
C GLU A 187 23.28 47.25 -18.16
N ASN A 188 23.52 46.87 -16.89
CA ASN A 188 24.26 47.59 -15.85
C ASN A 188 23.80 48.98 -15.33
N SER A 189 23.14 48.92 -14.16
CA SER A 189 23.51 49.60 -12.89
C SER A 189 23.85 51.10 -12.84
N ILE A 190 23.24 51.80 -11.86
CA ILE A 190 23.95 52.46 -10.73
C ILE A 190 22.92 52.91 -9.65
N MET A 191 23.37 53.07 -8.40
CA MET A 191 22.56 53.47 -7.23
C MET A 191 22.31 54.98 -7.14
N ILE A 192 21.26 55.39 -6.40
CA ILE A 192 21.09 56.75 -5.86
C ILE A 192 20.61 56.66 -4.40
N GLU A 193 21.20 57.46 -3.51
CA GLU A 193 20.89 57.55 -2.08
C GLU A 193 19.84 58.63 -1.77
N ALA A 194 19.10 58.47 -0.67
CA ALA A 194 18.31 59.51 0.02
C ALA A 194 18.10 59.10 1.51
N PRO A 195 17.90 60.04 2.45
CA PRO A 195 18.83 60.10 3.58
C PRO A 195 18.26 59.83 4.98
N LEU A 196 19.19 59.78 5.95
CA LEU A 196 18.96 59.70 7.41
C LEU A 196 18.15 60.89 7.96
N ASN A 197 17.62 60.70 9.18
CA ASN A 197 17.27 61.82 10.06
C ASN A 197 17.56 61.47 11.54
N ASP A 198 18.07 62.47 12.26
CA ASP A 198 18.57 62.46 13.65
C ASP A 198 17.41 62.62 14.68
N THR A 199 17.49 62.46 16.02
CA THR A 199 18.44 61.95 17.07
C THR A 199 17.63 61.83 18.42
N PRO A 200 18.20 61.86 19.66
CA PRO A 200 18.96 60.82 20.38
C PRO A 200 18.37 60.49 21.79
N ILE A 201 19.25 60.10 22.74
CA ILE A 201 19.08 59.95 24.23
C ILE A 201 18.60 58.55 24.70
N ALA A 202 19.15 57.93 25.76
CA ALA A 202 20.54 57.54 26.10
C ALA A 202 20.60 57.00 27.56
N VAL A 203 21.23 55.84 27.80
CA VAL A 203 21.71 55.39 29.14
C VAL A 203 23.02 54.60 28.97
N GLU A 204 23.90 54.73 29.96
CA GLU A 204 25.31 54.31 30.09
C GLU A 204 25.73 52.94 29.51
N GLU A 205 26.90 52.93 28.84
CA GLU A 205 27.76 51.75 28.70
C GLU A 205 28.73 51.64 29.89
N ALA A 206 29.04 50.41 30.32
CA ALA A 206 30.23 50.10 31.11
C ALA A 206 31.25 49.35 30.22
N PRO A 207 32.56 49.70 30.24
CA PRO A 207 33.50 49.25 29.22
C PRO A 207 33.85 47.76 29.36
N VAL A 208 33.53 46.98 28.33
CA VAL A 208 34.04 45.61 28.15
C VAL A 208 35.43 45.68 27.51
N PRO A 209 36.48 45.06 28.08
CA PRO A 209 37.82 45.11 27.49
C PRO A 209 37.87 44.36 26.16
N TYR A 210 38.30 45.06 25.11
CA TYR A 210 38.30 44.58 23.73
C TYR A 210 39.35 43.48 23.51
N ASN A 211 38.96 42.31 22.99
CA ASN A 211 39.90 41.33 22.46
C ASN A 211 39.22 40.34 21.50
N GLY A 212 39.69 40.28 20.25
CA GLY A 212 39.52 39.14 19.33
C GLY A 212 38.11 38.77 18.85
N GLU A 213 37.74 39.23 17.67
CA GLU A 213 36.91 38.50 16.68
C GLU A 213 35.65 37.78 17.19
N GLN A 214 34.55 38.52 17.41
CA GLN A 214 33.23 37.89 17.39
C GLN A 214 32.83 37.52 15.95
N GLY A 215 33.03 36.25 15.59
CA GLY A 215 32.38 35.64 14.43
C GLY A 215 30.87 35.62 14.62
N TYR A 216 30.15 36.48 13.91
CA TYR A 216 28.68 36.55 13.94
C TYR A 216 28.10 35.22 13.46
N THR A 217 27.42 34.48 14.35
CA THR A 217 26.89 33.14 14.07
C THR A 217 25.36 33.16 13.98
N PRO A 218 24.75 33.09 12.78
CA PRO A 218 23.29 33.13 12.60
C PRO A 218 22.51 32.01 13.33
N ASN A 219 23.21 30.98 13.81
CA ASN A 219 22.62 29.75 14.34
C ASN A 219 22.57 29.69 15.88
N ALA A 220 23.16 30.65 16.60
CA ALA A 220 23.25 30.62 18.06
C ALA A 220 21.91 30.46 18.82
N PRO A 221 20.79 31.14 18.45
CA PRO A 221 19.51 30.90 19.11
C PRO A 221 18.89 29.53 18.73
N TYR A 222 19.16 29.03 17.53
CA TYR A 222 18.66 27.73 17.07
C TYR A 222 19.33 26.57 17.83
N THR A 223 20.65 26.61 18.03
CA THR A 223 21.37 25.55 18.77
C THR A 223 20.97 25.48 20.24
N ILE A 224 20.60 26.60 20.87
CA ILE A 224 20.05 26.62 22.24
C ILE A 224 18.66 25.97 22.27
N GLN A 225 17.79 26.27 21.30
CA GLN A 225 16.45 25.66 21.19
C GLN A 225 16.55 24.15 20.90
N GLU A 226 17.45 23.75 20.00
CA GLU A 226 17.75 22.34 19.69
C GLU A 226 18.31 21.59 20.92
N ALA A 227 19.22 22.20 21.69
CA ALA A 227 19.73 21.61 22.92
C ALA A 227 18.63 21.44 23.99
N GLY A 228 17.77 22.44 24.17
CA GLY A 228 16.63 22.37 25.09
C GLY A 228 15.61 21.30 24.69
N PHE A 229 15.25 21.23 23.40
CA PHE A 229 14.39 20.19 22.85
C PHE A 229 14.99 18.79 23.05
N ASN A 230 16.26 18.59 22.71
CA ASN A 230 16.93 17.31 22.86
C ASN A 230 17.01 16.85 24.34
N LEU A 231 17.14 17.78 25.30
CA LEU A 231 17.05 17.49 26.73
C LEU A 231 15.62 17.05 27.11
N GLU A 232 14.59 17.77 26.68
CA GLU A 232 13.18 17.43 26.94
C GLU A 232 12.82 16.04 26.36
N GLN A 233 13.28 15.72 25.14
CA GLN A 233 13.09 14.39 24.55
C GLN A 233 13.83 13.29 25.35
N ALA A 234 15.04 13.56 25.84
CA ALA A 234 15.80 12.61 26.66
C ALA A 234 15.16 12.35 28.03
N GLU A 235 14.57 13.37 28.67
CA GLU A 235 13.79 13.22 29.90
C GLU A 235 12.51 12.39 29.66
N LYS A 236 11.75 12.69 28.59
CA LYS A 236 10.57 11.91 28.18
C LYS A 236 10.94 10.44 27.98
N LEU A 237 11.98 10.14 27.21
CA LEU A 237 12.48 8.78 26.95
C LEU A 237 12.88 8.05 28.23
N THR A 238 13.60 8.74 29.13
CA THR A 238 14.04 8.18 30.41
C THR A 238 12.84 7.79 31.27
N ASN A 239 11.82 8.65 31.34
CA ASN A 239 10.59 8.38 32.08
C ASN A 239 9.75 7.24 31.48
N ILE A 240 9.68 7.12 30.14
CA ILE A 240 8.96 6.02 29.47
C ILE A 240 9.70 4.69 29.66
N ILE A 241 11.01 4.64 29.46
CA ILE A 241 11.80 3.41 29.70
C ILE A 241 11.72 2.98 31.17
N LYS A 242 11.75 3.95 32.10
CA LYS A 242 11.58 3.68 33.53
C LYS A 242 10.23 3.02 33.82
N SER A 243 9.11 3.57 33.34
CA SER A 243 7.78 2.98 33.56
C SER A 243 7.59 1.62 32.88
N LEU A 244 8.22 1.40 31.73
CA LEU A 244 8.20 0.11 31.02
C LEU A 244 8.93 -1.02 31.76
N PHE A 245 10.01 -0.74 32.50
CA PHE A 245 10.86 -1.78 33.10
C PHE A 245 10.81 -1.86 34.64
N GLU A 246 10.49 -0.79 35.38
CA GLU A 246 10.57 -0.79 36.86
C GLU A 246 9.72 -1.89 37.51
N ASN A 247 8.51 -2.16 36.99
CA ASN A 247 7.60 -3.17 37.53
C ASN A 247 7.72 -4.54 36.84
N GLY A 248 8.72 -4.71 35.97
CA GLY A 248 8.84 -5.86 35.08
C GLY A 248 8.29 -5.54 33.69
N PHE A 249 9.10 -5.77 32.66
CA PHE A 249 8.72 -5.51 31.28
C PHE A 249 7.92 -6.69 30.69
N THR A 250 6.70 -6.43 30.25
CA THR A 250 5.91 -7.33 29.40
C THR A 250 6.04 -6.92 27.93
N PRO A 251 6.24 -7.85 26.98
CA PRO A 251 6.23 -7.50 25.56
C PRO A 251 4.84 -6.98 25.15
N PRO A 252 4.78 -6.00 24.22
CA PRO A 252 3.53 -5.38 23.81
C PRO A 252 2.64 -6.36 23.02
N ILE A 253 1.32 -6.21 23.16
CA ILE A 253 0.31 -7.03 22.46
C ILE A 253 -0.81 -6.15 21.91
N SER A 254 -1.43 -6.59 20.82
CA SER A 254 -2.58 -5.92 20.19
C SER A 254 -3.61 -6.95 19.71
N GLU A 255 -4.88 -6.75 20.07
CA GLU A 255 -6.01 -7.56 19.60
C GLU A 255 -6.30 -7.38 18.10
N LYS A 256 -5.71 -6.35 17.46
CA LYS A 256 -5.83 -6.12 16.02
C LYS A 256 -4.96 -7.06 15.18
N ILE A 257 -4.03 -7.79 15.80
CA ILE A 257 -3.01 -8.62 15.15
C ILE A 257 -3.46 -10.09 15.06
N ASN A 258 -3.24 -10.70 13.90
CA ASN A 258 -3.56 -12.09 13.65
C ASN A 258 -2.47 -13.02 14.21
N ALA A 259 -2.79 -13.76 15.27
CA ALA A 259 -1.86 -14.68 15.92
C ALA A 259 -1.51 -15.95 15.10
N ASN A 260 -2.23 -16.20 13.99
CA ASN A 260 -2.03 -17.37 13.11
C ASN A 260 -1.21 -17.06 11.86
N ALA A 261 -1.01 -15.78 11.54
CA ALA A 261 -0.11 -15.35 10.46
C ALA A 261 1.35 -15.39 10.92
N ASP A 262 2.27 -15.59 9.97
CA ASP A 262 3.72 -15.65 10.19
C ASP A 262 4.32 -14.24 10.32
N ILE A 263 3.73 -13.27 9.60
CA ILE A 263 3.88 -11.84 9.86
C ILE A 263 2.47 -11.25 9.82
N SER A 264 2.12 -10.39 10.77
CA SER A 264 0.85 -9.65 10.76
C SER A 264 1.12 -8.18 11.07
N SER A 265 0.54 -7.27 10.30
CA SER A 265 0.51 -5.86 10.63
C SER A 265 -0.92 -5.34 10.79
N TRP A 266 -1.04 -4.20 11.45
CA TRP A 266 -2.25 -3.39 11.51
C TRP A 266 -1.87 -1.91 11.53
N ILE A 267 -2.66 -1.07 10.87
CA ILE A 267 -2.53 0.39 10.93
C ILE A 267 -3.88 1.06 11.16
N ASN A 268 -3.91 2.04 12.06
CA ASN A 268 -5.00 2.95 12.35
C ASN A 268 -5.15 3.94 11.17
N TYR A 269 -5.80 3.47 10.10
CA TYR A 269 -5.98 4.25 8.87
C TYR A 269 -6.68 5.59 9.15
N SER A 270 -7.60 5.63 10.12
CA SER A 270 -8.24 6.86 10.61
C SER A 270 -7.23 7.90 11.08
N ALA A 271 -6.28 7.50 11.94
CA ALA A 271 -5.23 8.38 12.40
C ALA A 271 -4.27 8.77 11.26
N VAL A 272 -3.86 7.86 10.37
CA VAL A 272 -2.94 8.19 9.26
C VAL A 272 -3.53 9.28 8.36
N MET A 273 -4.79 9.15 7.95
CA MET A 273 -5.43 10.17 7.12
C MET A 273 -5.56 11.51 7.86
N THR A 274 -5.84 11.46 9.17
CA THR A 274 -5.93 12.66 10.02
C THR A 274 -4.58 13.35 10.19
N SER A 275 -3.49 12.61 10.40
CA SER A 275 -2.14 13.18 10.57
C SER A 275 -1.61 13.73 9.25
N LEU A 276 -1.77 13.03 8.13
CA LEU A 276 -1.44 13.56 6.80
C LEU A 276 -2.22 14.84 6.48
N TYR A 277 -3.51 14.91 6.83
CA TYR A 277 -4.32 16.12 6.69
C TYR A 277 -3.76 17.29 7.54
N SER A 278 -3.30 17.03 8.77
CA SER A 278 -2.70 18.07 9.62
C SER A 278 -1.37 18.63 9.07
N VAL A 279 -0.59 17.81 8.35
CA VAL A 279 0.64 18.22 7.68
C VAL A 279 0.36 18.97 6.37
N TYR A 280 -0.82 18.81 5.77
CA TYR A 280 -1.20 19.41 4.48
C TYR A 280 -1.32 20.94 4.48
N ASN A 281 -1.27 21.59 5.65
CA ASN A 281 -1.07 23.05 5.73
C ASN A 281 0.37 23.48 5.33
N TYR A 282 1.28 22.54 5.05
CA TYR A 282 2.60 22.79 4.46
C TYR A 282 2.65 22.32 2.98
N PRO A 283 3.26 23.09 2.06
CA PRO A 283 3.25 22.78 0.62
C PRO A 283 4.14 21.57 0.27
N MET A 284 3.52 20.42 0.00
CA MET A 284 4.18 19.15 -0.30
C MET A 284 4.68 19.05 -1.76
N ALA A 285 5.67 19.86 -2.13
CA ALA A 285 6.34 19.83 -3.43
C ALA A 285 6.93 18.45 -3.80
N ILE A 286 7.17 17.59 -2.81
CA ILE A 286 7.72 16.22 -2.95
C ILE A 286 6.80 15.31 -3.79
N PHE A 287 5.48 15.60 -3.85
CA PHE A 287 4.51 14.87 -4.66
C PHE A 287 4.13 15.60 -5.97
N GLY A 288 5.01 16.47 -6.49
CA GLY A 288 4.99 16.89 -7.90
C GLY A 288 3.76 17.66 -8.40
N GLY A 289 2.98 18.30 -7.51
CA GLY A 289 1.82 19.11 -7.89
C GLY A 289 0.50 18.35 -8.11
N TYR A 290 0.40 17.09 -7.62
CA TYR A 290 -0.87 16.36 -7.57
C TYR A 290 -1.81 16.82 -6.43
N ASP A 291 -1.43 17.86 -5.67
CA ASP A 291 -2.20 18.49 -4.59
C ASP A 291 -3.58 19.02 -5.05
N LYS A 292 -3.70 19.36 -6.34
CA LYS A 292 -4.95 19.79 -6.98
C LYS A 292 -5.89 18.64 -7.33
N PHE A 293 -5.37 17.43 -7.47
CA PHE A 293 -6.11 16.25 -7.96
C PHE A 293 -6.42 15.23 -6.85
N LEU A 294 -5.74 15.31 -5.71
CA LEU A 294 -5.97 14.47 -4.54
C LEU A 294 -6.44 15.31 -3.34
N PRO A 295 -7.69 15.82 -3.32
CA PRO A 295 -8.26 16.49 -2.15
C PRO A 295 -8.52 15.44 -1.05
N MET A 296 -7.47 15.07 -0.32
CA MET A 296 -7.52 14.14 0.82
C MET A 296 -8.37 14.74 1.96
N GLN A 297 -9.27 13.93 2.51
CA GLN A 297 -10.39 14.45 3.29
C GLN A 297 -10.34 14.05 4.75
N LYS A 298 -10.66 15.03 5.59
CA LYS A 298 -10.85 14.91 7.04
C LYS A 298 -11.77 13.75 7.44
N ASN A 299 -12.72 13.36 6.57
CA ASN A 299 -13.70 12.32 6.86
C ASN A 299 -13.29 10.92 6.36
N PHE A 300 -12.31 10.76 5.46
CA PHE A 300 -12.02 9.43 4.88
C PHE A 300 -11.57 8.40 5.93
N GLY A 301 -10.89 8.89 6.97
CA GLY A 301 -10.53 8.11 8.15
C GLY A 301 -11.71 7.57 8.97
N ASN A 302 -12.90 8.18 8.89
CA ASN A 302 -14.08 7.72 9.64
C ASN A 302 -14.69 6.42 9.08
N PHE A 303 -14.34 6.08 7.83
CA PHE A 303 -14.90 4.95 7.08
C PHE A 303 -14.07 3.69 7.21
N ILE A 304 -12.75 3.80 7.04
CA ILE A 304 -11.80 2.71 7.23
C ILE A 304 -11.10 2.95 8.57
N LYS A 305 -11.43 2.13 9.57
CA LYS A 305 -10.83 2.17 10.91
C LYS A 305 -9.38 1.69 10.91
N GLY A 306 -9.08 0.75 10.04
CA GLY A 306 -7.71 0.26 9.88
C GLY A 306 -7.59 -0.83 8.84
N ILE A 307 -6.35 -1.09 8.46
CA ILE A 307 -5.98 -2.10 7.48
C ILE A 307 -4.99 -3.06 8.13
N ASN A 308 -5.23 -4.36 8.01
CA ASN A 308 -4.24 -5.41 8.31
C ASN A 308 -3.56 -5.88 7.03
N LEU A 309 -2.31 -6.32 7.15
CA LEU A 309 -1.66 -7.18 6.16
C LEU A 309 -1.12 -8.44 6.87
N ASP A 310 -1.73 -9.58 6.59
CA ASP A 310 -1.39 -10.87 7.19
C ASP A 310 -0.68 -11.77 6.17
N PHE A 311 0.54 -12.21 6.47
CA PHE A 311 1.40 -13.00 5.60
C PHE A 311 1.50 -14.45 6.12
N TYR A 312 1.41 -15.40 5.19
CA TYR A 312 1.51 -16.83 5.45
C TYR A 312 2.50 -17.47 4.47
N PHE A 313 3.43 -18.26 4.98
CA PHE A 313 4.49 -18.93 4.22
C PHE A 313 4.45 -20.45 4.47
N ASP A 314 3.48 -21.12 3.87
CA ASP A 314 3.33 -22.57 3.96
C ASP A 314 4.20 -23.28 2.90
N ASN A 315 4.25 -24.60 2.91
CA ASN A 315 5.07 -25.33 1.93
C ASN A 315 4.51 -25.28 0.50
N ASN A 316 3.18 -25.35 0.36
CA ASN A 316 2.51 -25.37 -0.94
C ASN A 316 2.05 -23.99 -1.42
N ASN A 317 2.14 -22.94 -0.59
CA ASN A 317 1.69 -21.60 -0.95
C ASN A 317 2.30 -20.48 -0.10
N ALA A 318 2.46 -19.31 -0.70
CA ALA A 318 2.58 -18.04 -0.01
C ALA A 318 1.26 -17.29 -0.18
N ARG A 319 0.79 -16.64 0.88
CA ARG A 319 -0.47 -15.89 0.87
C ARG A 319 -0.31 -14.58 1.63
N VAL A 320 -0.90 -13.52 1.09
CA VAL A 320 -1.11 -12.25 1.78
C VAL A 320 -2.61 -12.01 1.87
N GLU A 321 -3.12 -11.71 3.06
CA GLU A 321 -4.49 -11.28 3.29
C GLU A 321 -4.46 -9.81 3.71
N GLU A 322 -4.94 -8.92 2.84
CA GLU A 322 -5.31 -7.56 3.24
C GLU A 322 -6.67 -7.62 3.91
N VAL A 323 -6.80 -7.04 5.12
CA VAL A 323 -8.07 -7.02 5.85
C VAL A 323 -8.47 -5.60 6.21
N VAL A 324 -9.49 -5.08 5.55
CA VAL A 324 -9.98 -3.72 5.71
C VAL A 324 -11.10 -3.71 6.76
N GLU A 325 -10.88 -3.04 7.89
CA GLU A 325 -11.86 -2.85 8.95
C GLU A 325 -12.67 -1.57 8.72
N TYR A 326 -13.96 -1.72 8.42
CA TYR A 326 -14.86 -0.60 8.18
C TYR A 326 -15.57 -0.12 9.46
N SER A 327 -16.16 1.07 9.41
CA SER A 327 -17.20 1.47 10.37
C SER A 327 -18.39 0.50 10.28
N PRO A 328 -19.17 0.28 11.37
CA PRO A 328 -20.31 -0.64 11.33
C PRO A 328 -21.36 -0.26 10.26
N GLN A 329 -21.56 1.05 10.04
CA GLN A 329 -22.48 1.57 9.03
C GLN A 329 -21.99 1.22 7.62
N LEU A 330 -20.73 1.50 7.30
CA LEU A 330 -20.17 1.18 5.98
C LEU A 330 -20.03 -0.34 5.77
N ALA A 331 -19.75 -1.11 6.82
CA ALA A 331 -19.76 -2.57 6.74
C ALA A 331 -21.13 -3.13 6.35
N GLU A 332 -22.24 -2.53 6.81
CA GLU A 332 -23.58 -2.92 6.35
C GLU A 332 -23.77 -2.63 4.86
N VAL A 333 -23.36 -1.43 4.39
CA VAL A 333 -23.42 -1.03 2.98
C VAL A 333 -22.58 -1.96 2.09
N VAL A 334 -21.30 -2.15 2.41
CA VAL A 334 -20.42 -3.03 1.63
C VAL A 334 -20.93 -4.47 1.67
N SER A 335 -21.57 -4.93 2.75
CA SER A 335 -22.19 -6.26 2.79
C SER A 335 -23.44 -6.39 1.91
N LYS A 336 -24.20 -5.31 1.66
CA LYS A 336 -25.30 -5.29 0.67
C LYS A 336 -24.76 -5.34 -0.76
N ILE A 337 -23.58 -4.76 -0.99
CA ILE A 337 -22.88 -4.74 -2.28
C ILE A 337 -22.25 -6.12 -2.59
N THR A 338 -21.49 -6.70 -1.67
CA THR A 338 -20.70 -7.94 -1.93
C THR A 338 -21.51 -9.23 -1.87
N ASN A 339 -22.64 -9.26 -1.16
CA ASN A 339 -23.47 -10.46 -1.03
C ASN A 339 -24.38 -10.74 -2.25
N ARG A 340 -23.98 -10.35 -3.47
CA ARG A 340 -24.78 -10.57 -4.68
C ARG A 340 -24.96 -12.06 -4.99
N LYS A 341 -26.22 -12.43 -5.27
CA LYS A 341 -26.58 -13.70 -5.90
C LYS A 341 -26.34 -13.58 -7.41
N ILE A 342 -25.36 -14.34 -7.91
CA ILE A 342 -24.93 -14.34 -9.31
C ILE A 342 -26.07 -14.76 -10.23
N ASN A 343 -26.25 -14.04 -11.34
CA ASN A 343 -27.11 -14.45 -12.43
C ASN A 343 -26.62 -15.80 -13.00
N LYS A 344 -27.45 -16.84 -12.94
CA LYS A 344 -27.07 -18.18 -13.40
C LYS A 344 -26.77 -18.26 -14.90
N ASN A 345 -27.28 -17.33 -15.71
CA ASN A 345 -27.16 -17.38 -17.16
C ASN A 345 -25.72 -17.14 -17.65
N VAL A 346 -24.88 -16.41 -16.90
CA VAL A 346 -23.47 -16.18 -17.28
C VAL A 346 -22.68 -17.48 -17.43
N PHE A 347 -23.00 -18.48 -16.59
CA PHE A 347 -22.31 -19.77 -16.59
C PHE A 347 -22.53 -20.61 -17.84
N ASN A 348 -23.51 -20.25 -18.68
CA ASN A 348 -23.74 -20.88 -19.98
C ASN A 348 -22.66 -20.49 -21.01
N TYR A 349 -21.99 -19.36 -20.77
CA TYR A 349 -20.95 -18.79 -21.62
C TYR A 349 -19.56 -18.87 -20.97
N PHE A 350 -19.44 -19.50 -19.80
CA PHE A 350 -18.14 -19.89 -19.27
C PHE A 350 -17.51 -20.96 -20.19
N PRO A 351 -16.18 -20.96 -20.38
CA PRO A 351 -15.52 -21.87 -21.31
C PRO A 351 -15.69 -23.34 -20.94
N ALA A 352 -15.60 -24.21 -21.94
CA ALA A 352 -15.69 -25.66 -21.77
C ALA A 352 -14.54 -26.21 -20.91
N GLN A 353 -13.32 -25.71 -21.18
CA GLN A 353 -12.06 -26.08 -20.53
C GLN A 353 -11.54 -24.94 -19.65
N LYS A 354 -10.46 -25.20 -18.90
CA LYS A 354 -9.82 -24.17 -18.07
C LYS A 354 -9.15 -23.12 -18.97
N PRO A 355 -9.34 -21.82 -18.70
CA PRO A 355 -8.61 -20.74 -19.37
C PRO A 355 -7.21 -20.59 -18.76
N LEU A 356 -6.27 -19.94 -19.48
CA LEU A 356 -4.95 -19.57 -18.94
C LEU A 356 -5.10 -18.71 -17.69
N GLY A 357 -6.10 -17.82 -17.70
CA GLY A 357 -6.55 -17.13 -16.50
C GLY A 357 -7.98 -16.62 -16.63
N TYR A 358 -8.60 -16.37 -15.49
CA TYR A 358 -9.87 -15.68 -15.41
C TYR A 358 -9.97 -14.79 -14.19
N MET A 359 -10.80 -13.76 -14.30
CA MET A 359 -11.25 -12.92 -13.21
C MET A 359 -12.77 -12.79 -13.26
N SER A 360 -13.40 -12.64 -12.10
CA SER A 360 -14.84 -12.57 -11.97
C SER A 360 -15.21 -11.74 -10.75
N TYR A 361 -16.16 -10.82 -10.90
CA TYR A 361 -16.70 -10.05 -9.80
C TYR A 361 -18.23 -9.98 -9.86
N HIS A 362 -18.84 -9.93 -8.67
CA HIS A 362 -20.27 -10.04 -8.45
C HIS A 362 -20.69 -9.05 -7.37
N VAL A 363 -20.96 -7.81 -7.77
CA VAL A 363 -21.39 -6.71 -6.89
C VAL A 363 -22.86 -6.36 -7.18
N ASN A 364 -23.62 -6.00 -6.15
CA ASN A 364 -25.00 -5.56 -6.33
C ASN A 364 -25.01 -4.08 -6.74
N THR A 365 -25.07 -3.80 -8.05
CA THR A 365 -25.07 -2.41 -8.57
C THR A 365 -26.20 -1.57 -7.98
N LYS A 366 -27.38 -2.14 -7.75
CA LYS A 366 -28.48 -1.40 -7.10
C LYS A 366 -28.07 -0.93 -5.69
N ALA A 367 -27.57 -1.83 -4.84
CA ALA A 367 -27.09 -1.43 -3.52
C ALA A 367 -25.88 -0.47 -3.57
N ALA A 368 -25.05 -0.55 -4.62
CA ALA A 368 -23.96 0.39 -4.81
C ALA A 368 -24.47 1.80 -5.17
N LEU A 369 -25.51 1.91 -6.02
CA LEU A 369 -26.15 3.17 -6.41
C LEU A 369 -27.02 3.76 -5.29
N GLU A 370 -27.87 2.96 -4.64
CA GLU A 370 -28.71 3.38 -3.49
C GLU A 370 -27.88 4.00 -2.35
N ASN A 371 -26.62 3.57 -2.19
CA ASN A 371 -25.71 4.07 -1.17
C ASN A 371 -24.61 4.97 -1.77
N PHE A 372 -24.64 5.24 -3.09
CA PHE A 372 -23.69 6.13 -3.75
C PHE A 372 -23.78 7.56 -3.19
N PRO A 373 -24.96 8.16 -2.93
CA PRO A 373 -25.04 9.43 -2.20
C PRO A 373 -24.32 9.39 -0.85
N THR A 374 -24.51 8.35 -0.03
CA THR A 374 -23.80 8.21 1.26
C THR A 374 -22.28 8.05 1.08
N LEU A 375 -21.83 7.36 0.03
CA LEU A 375 -20.41 7.22 -0.31
C LEU A 375 -19.81 8.49 -0.94
N MET A 376 -20.64 9.39 -1.50
CA MET A 376 -20.20 10.59 -2.23
C MET A 376 -20.34 11.88 -1.42
N THR A 377 -21.43 12.10 -0.70
CA THR A 377 -21.58 13.26 0.21
C THR A 377 -20.44 13.31 1.24
N ASP A 378 -19.77 12.19 1.49
CA ASP A 378 -18.58 12.10 2.35
C ASP A 378 -17.21 12.05 1.62
N ILE A 379 -17.13 11.81 0.29
CA ILE A 379 -15.84 11.53 -0.45
C ILE A 379 -15.64 12.42 -1.91
N PHE A 380 -15.94 13.60 -1.14
CA PHE A 380 -16.16 15.04 -1.50
C PHE A 380 -16.61 16.04 -0.43
N GLN A 381 -16.40 15.82 0.89
CA GLN A 381 -16.35 16.96 1.85
C GLN A 381 -15.04 17.75 1.75
N SER A 382 -14.78 18.33 0.56
CA SER A 382 -13.67 19.23 0.28
C SER A 382 -14.07 20.68 0.58
N PRO A 383 -13.31 21.47 1.35
CA PRO A 383 -13.57 22.91 1.55
C PRO A 383 -13.45 23.76 0.27
N LYS A 384 -12.91 23.21 -0.83
CA LYS A 384 -12.77 23.89 -2.14
C LYS A 384 -13.87 23.53 -3.15
N LEU A 385 -14.77 22.63 -2.81
CA LEU A 385 -16.00 22.36 -3.57
C LEU A 385 -17.15 22.86 -2.70
N VAL A 386 -18.06 23.68 -3.23
CA VAL A 386 -19.13 24.20 -2.36
C VAL A 386 -20.04 23.03 -1.98
N LYS A 387 -20.47 22.96 -0.72
CA LYS A 387 -21.42 21.93 -0.28
C LYS A 387 -22.70 21.93 -1.13
N GLU A 388 -23.07 23.11 -1.62
CA GLU A 388 -24.18 23.35 -2.53
C GLU A 388 -23.92 22.72 -3.91
N ASP A 389 -22.72 22.82 -4.49
CA ASP A 389 -22.37 22.16 -5.76
C ASP A 389 -22.49 20.64 -5.67
N ILE A 390 -21.97 20.05 -4.58
CA ILE A 390 -21.99 18.60 -4.37
C ILE A 390 -23.39 18.11 -4.01
N ALA A 391 -24.16 18.87 -3.22
CA ALA A 391 -25.57 18.58 -2.97
C ALA A 391 -26.34 18.62 -4.29
N VAL A 392 -26.21 19.69 -5.09
CA VAL A 392 -26.86 19.82 -6.40
C VAL A 392 -26.45 18.71 -7.35
N VAL A 393 -25.17 18.32 -7.43
CA VAL A 393 -24.74 17.20 -8.29
C VAL A 393 -25.25 15.85 -7.78
N THR A 394 -25.29 15.63 -6.47
CA THR A 394 -25.77 14.37 -5.88
C THR A 394 -27.29 14.25 -6.01
N ASP A 395 -28.03 15.32 -5.73
CA ASP A 395 -29.47 15.43 -5.92
C ASP A 395 -29.85 15.36 -7.40
N LEU A 396 -29.06 15.96 -8.31
CA LEU A 396 -29.25 15.83 -9.75
C LEU A 396 -29.04 14.38 -10.21
N ILE A 397 -28.06 13.68 -9.66
CA ILE A 397 -27.85 12.25 -9.92
C ILE A 397 -29.04 11.44 -9.39
N SER A 398 -29.44 11.53 -8.13
CA SER A 398 -30.57 10.75 -7.57
C SER A 398 -31.95 11.15 -8.12
N THR A 399 -32.11 12.37 -8.64
CA THR A 399 -33.37 12.84 -9.25
C THR A 399 -33.48 12.47 -10.74
N ILE A 400 -32.36 12.34 -11.48
CA ILE A 400 -32.36 11.97 -12.91
C ILE A 400 -32.07 10.49 -13.13
N VAL A 401 -31.28 9.87 -12.26
CA VAL A 401 -30.83 8.47 -12.37
C VAL A 401 -31.64 7.62 -11.41
N ASP A 402 -32.81 7.16 -11.86
CA ASP A 402 -33.54 6.02 -11.28
C ASP A 402 -32.56 4.87 -11.02
N GLU A 403 -32.23 4.61 -9.75
CA GLU A 403 -31.18 3.66 -9.38
C GLU A 403 -31.58 2.21 -9.67
N GLU A 404 -32.88 1.90 -9.78
CA GLU A 404 -33.33 0.59 -10.24
C GLU A 404 -33.04 0.43 -11.73
N ALA A 405 -33.52 1.36 -12.56
CA ALA A 405 -33.29 1.34 -14.00
C ALA A 405 -31.79 1.40 -14.33
N ALA A 406 -31.04 2.26 -13.65
CA ALA A 406 -29.60 2.40 -13.83
C ALA A 406 -28.83 1.14 -13.40
N ALA A 407 -29.23 0.49 -12.30
CA ALA A 407 -28.64 -0.79 -11.92
C ALA A 407 -28.91 -1.89 -12.96
N THR A 408 -30.05 -1.88 -13.66
CA THR A 408 -30.30 -2.84 -14.74
C THR A 408 -29.44 -2.59 -16.00
N LEU A 409 -28.79 -1.43 -16.15
CA LEU A 409 -27.85 -1.18 -17.26
C LEU A 409 -26.62 -2.09 -17.16
N PHE A 410 -26.16 -2.33 -15.94
CA PHE A 410 -25.05 -3.21 -15.60
C PHE A 410 -25.31 -3.82 -14.21
N ASP A 411 -25.88 -5.03 -14.14
CA ASP A 411 -26.39 -5.54 -12.85
C ASP A 411 -25.27 -5.85 -11.83
N GLY A 412 -24.03 -5.94 -12.30
CA GLY A 412 -22.83 -6.08 -11.48
C GLY A 412 -22.25 -7.49 -11.40
N ASP A 413 -22.73 -8.44 -12.23
CA ASP A 413 -21.97 -9.64 -12.56
C ASP A 413 -21.06 -9.35 -13.77
N LEU A 414 -19.75 -9.56 -13.62
CA LEU A 414 -18.77 -9.52 -14.70
C LEU A 414 -17.80 -10.71 -14.58
N SER A 415 -17.38 -11.27 -15.71
CA SER A 415 -16.32 -12.29 -15.78
C SER A 415 -15.49 -12.09 -17.05
N ALA A 416 -14.16 -12.12 -16.93
CA ALA A 416 -13.23 -12.00 -18.04
C ALA A 416 -12.27 -13.20 -18.07
N PHE A 417 -11.94 -13.66 -19.28
CA PHE A 417 -11.24 -14.92 -19.53
C PHE A 417 -10.14 -14.72 -20.58
N LEU A 418 -8.95 -15.27 -20.31
CA LEU A 418 -7.83 -15.33 -21.25
C LEU A 418 -7.58 -16.79 -21.67
N TYR A 419 -7.68 -17.08 -22.96
CA TYR A 419 -7.64 -18.44 -23.51
C TYR A 419 -6.31 -18.82 -24.16
N GLY A 420 -5.53 -17.84 -24.62
CA GLY A 420 -4.39 -18.07 -25.50
C GLY A 420 -3.99 -16.81 -26.26
N PHE A 421 -3.23 -17.02 -27.32
CA PHE A 421 -2.90 -16.00 -28.32
C PHE A 421 -3.12 -16.60 -29.72
N LYS A 422 -3.42 -15.75 -30.71
CA LYS A 422 -3.41 -16.11 -32.15
C LYS A 422 -2.60 -15.08 -32.91
N GLU A 423 -1.96 -15.50 -34.00
CA GLU A 423 -1.48 -14.56 -35.02
C GLU A 423 -2.67 -13.95 -35.77
N VAL A 424 -2.59 -12.66 -36.09
CA VAL A 424 -3.44 -12.01 -37.10
C VAL A 424 -2.58 -11.20 -38.06
N GLU A 425 -2.98 -11.13 -39.32
CA GLU A 425 -2.37 -10.21 -40.29
C GLU A 425 -2.91 -8.80 -40.08
N VAL A 426 -2.01 -7.84 -39.87
CA VAL A 426 -2.32 -6.42 -39.75
C VAL A 426 -1.58 -5.63 -40.83
N MET A 427 -2.17 -4.54 -41.31
CA MET A 427 -1.44 -3.57 -42.12
C MET A 427 -0.74 -2.60 -41.18
N THR A 428 0.59 -2.50 -41.31
CA THR A 428 1.43 -1.59 -40.52
C THR A 428 2.10 -0.61 -41.48
N LYS A 429 2.13 0.68 -41.11
CA LYS A 429 2.93 1.67 -41.84
C LYS A 429 4.40 1.47 -41.50
N SER A 430 5.19 1.09 -42.49
CA SER A 430 6.65 1.17 -42.47
C SER A 430 7.07 2.56 -42.89
N TYR A 431 8.15 3.05 -42.29
CA TYR A 431 8.81 4.31 -42.65
C TYR A 431 10.16 3.91 -43.23
N ASP A 432 10.20 3.83 -44.56
CA ASP A 432 11.42 3.56 -45.32
C ASP A 432 11.96 4.89 -45.87
N TYR A 433 13.23 4.96 -46.29
CA TYR A 433 13.78 6.12 -47.00
C TYR A 433 14.10 5.75 -48.45
N ASP A 434 13.93 6.70 -49.37
CA ASP A 434 14.32 6.53 -50.77
C ASP A 434 15.80 6.89 -51.02
N GLU A 435 16.25 6.85 -52.28
CA GLU A 435 17.63 7.16 -52.66
C GLU A 435 18.03 8.64 -52.41
N ASN A 436 17.04 9.52 -52.19
CA ASN A 436 17.21 10.94 -51.86
C ASN A 436 17.10 11.22 -50.34
N TYR A 437 16.91 10.18 -49.52
CA TYR A 437 16.55 10.25 -48.10
C TYR A 437 15.16 10.87 -47.81
N GLU A 438 14.23 10.86 -48.77
CA GLU A 438 12.84 11.26 -48.51
C GLU A 438 12.05 10.13 -47.82
N GLU A 439 11.17 10.49 -46.88
CA GLU A 439 10.40 9.53 -46.07
C GLU A 439 9.28 8.89 -46.89
N LYS A 440 9.44 7.59 -47.16
CA LYS A 440 8.53 6.77 -47.95
C LYS A 440 7.69 5.88 -47.05
N ILE A 441 6.47 6.32 -46.76
CA ILE A 441 5.48 5.54 -46.02
C ILE A 441 5.01 4.35 -46.89
N THR A 442 5.30 3.12 -46.48
CA THR A 442 4.82 1.90 -47.16
C THR A 442 3.87 1.11 -46.27
N GLU A 443 2.74 0.62 -46.81
CA GLU A 443 1.83 -0.25 -46.05
C GLU A 443 2.24 -1.72 -46.19
N LYS A 444 2.74 -2.29 -45.09
CA LYS A 444 3.28 -3.65 -45.04
C LYS A 444 2.36 -4.56 -44.24
N LYS A 445 2.08 -5.76 -44.76
CA LYS A 445 1.49 -6.84 -43.96
C LYS A 445 2.49 -7.28 -42.89
N SER A 446 2.10 -7.17 -41.63
CA SER A 446 2.81 -7.74 -40.49
C SER A 446 1.95 -8.80 -39.81
N LYS A 447 2.58 -9.79 -39.18
CA LYS A 447 1.94 -10.71 -38.24
C LYS A 447 2.05 -10.11 -36.85
N LYS A 448 0.93 -9.93 -36.16
CA LYS A 448 0.84 -9.45 -34.77
C LYS A 448 0.21 -10.55 -33.93
N SER A 449 0.75 -10.82 -32.74
CA SER A 449 0.09 -11.73 -31.80
C SER A 449 -0.98 -10.99 -31.01
N VAL A 450 -2.17 -11.58 -30.92
CA VAL A 450 -3.31 -10.98 -30.20
C VAL A 450 -3.88 -11.95 -29.18
N PRO A 451 -4.23 -11.50 -27.96
CA PRO A 451 -4.81 -12.36 -26.94
C PRO A 451 -6.17 -12.88 -27.39
N LEU A 452 -6.44 -14.15 -27.10
CA LEU A 452 -7.76 -14.77 -27.24
C LEU A 452 -8.51 -14.57 -25.93
N PHE A 453 -9.60 -13.82 -25.94
CA PHE A 453 -10.30 -13.43 -24.72
C PHE A 453 -11.82 -13.40 -24.87
N SER A 454 -12.50 -13.43 -23.72
CA SER A 454 -13.88 -12.98 -23.59
C SER A 454 -14.11 -12.16 -22.33
N VAL A 455 -15.09 -11.26 -22.38
CA VAL A 455 -15.69 -10.55 -21.26
C VAL A 455 -17.19 -10.80 -21.32
N ILE A 456 -17.75 -11.19 -20.19
CA ILE A 456 -19.14 -11.63 -20.03
C ILE A 456 -19.70 -10.81 -18.87
N PHE A 457 -20.80 -10.09 -19.09
CA PHE A 457 -21.45 -9.30 -18.05
C PHE A 457 -22.97 -9.34 -18.19
N THR A 458 -23.69 -8.82 -17.20
CA THR A 458 -25.16 -8.82 -17.22
C THR A 458 -25.78 -7.44 -17.26
N SER A 459 -26.89 -7.35 -17.99
CA SER A 459 -27.65 -6.13 -18.24
C SER A 459 -29.11 -6.53 -18.42
N THR A 460 -29.91 -6.36 -17.37
CA THR A 460 -31.34 -6.69 -17.39
C THR A 460 -32.23 -5.58 -17.96
N HIS A 461 -31.67 -4.40 -18.28
CA HIS A 461 -32.45 -3.24 -18.71
C HIS A 461 -33.20 -3.54 -20.04
N PRO A 462 -34.55 -3.47 -20.07
CA PRO A 462 -35.36 -3.99 -21.17
C PRO A 462 -34.96 -3.58 -22.60
N THR A 463 -34.55 -2.32 -22.81
CA THR A 463 -34.21 -1.80 -24.16
C THR A 463 -32.79 -1.23 -24.32
N PHE A 464 -31.93 -1.21 -23.29
CA PHE A 464 -30.71 -0.38 -23.32
C PHE A 464 -29.66 -0.94 -24.28
N ALA A 465 -29.32 -2.22 -24.11
CA ALA A 465 -28.42 -2.93 -25.02
C ALA A 465 -28.91 -2.83 -26.48
N ASP A 466 -30.21 -2.95 -26.72
CA ASP A 466 -30.77 -2.90 -28.07
C ASP A 466 -30.68 -1.50 -28.70
N LYS A 467 -30.86 -0.44 -27.89
CA LYS A 467 -30.60 0.95 -28.31
C LYS A 467 -29.13 1.18 -28.65
N LEU A 468 -28.19 0.64 -27.86
CA LEU A 468 -26.76 0.71 -28.15
C LEU A 468 -26.39 -0.06 -29.43
N ILE A 469 -26.94 -1.26 -29.62
CA ILE A 469 -26.78 -2.06 -30.84
C ILE A 469 -27.27 -1.28 -32.07
N GLN A 470 -28.50 -0.75 -32.02
CA GLN A 470 -29.08 0.06 -33.09
C GLN A 470 -28.27 1.34 -33.39
N LEU A 471 -27.73 1.99 -32.36
CA LEU A 471 -26.84 3.15 -32.52
C LEU A 471 -25.52 2.74 -33.19
N GLY A 472 -24.90 1.64 -32.76
CA GLY A 472 -23.67 1.10 -33.34
C GLY A 472 -23.83 0.73 -34.81
N ILE A 473 -24.94 0.09 -35.18
CA ILE A 473 -25.29 -0.20 -36.59
C ILE A 473 -25.45 1.10 -37.39
N ARG A 474 -26.24 2.05 -36.87
CA ARG A 474 -26.50 3.35 -37.52
C ARG A 474 -25.23 4.19 -37.72
N LYS A 475 -24.28 4.10 -36.79
CA LYS A 475 -22.96 4.74 -36.85
C LYS A 475 -21.91 3.91 -37.61
N LYS A 476 -22.29 2.75 -38.17
CA LYS A 476 -21.40 1.79 -38.86
C LYS A 476 -20.26 1.22 -38.00
N VAL A 477 -20.40 1.29 -36.68
CA VAL A 477 -19.46 0.71 -35.69
C VAL A 477 -19.73 -0.78 -35.47
N LEU A 478 -20.98 -1.22 -35.68
CA LEU A 478 -21.39 -2.62 -35.60
C LEU A 478 -21.91 -3.13 -36.95
N VAL A 479 -21.47 -4.32 -37.35
CA VAL A 479 -21.97 -5.06 -38.51
C VAL A 479 -22.69 -6.31 -38.01
N GLN A 480 -24.01 -6.41 -38.26
CA GLN A 480 -24.80 -7.57 -37.86
C GLN A 480 -24.40 -8.83 -38.64
N LYS A 481 -24.35 -9.97 -37.95
CA LYS A 481 -24.08 -11.31 -38.46
C LYS A 481 -24.98 -12.30 -37.73
N ASP A 482 -26.00 -12.82 -38.39
CA ASP A 482 -26.97 -13.78 -37.84
C ASP A 482 -27.50 -13.39 -36.44
N ASN A 483 -26.94 -14.00 -35.37
CA ASN A 483 -27.30 -13.76 -33.96
C ASN A 483 -26.25 -12.99 -33.14
N TYR A 484 -25.29 -12.33 -33.79
CA TYR A 484 -24.24 -11.52 -33.18
C TYR A 484 -23.89 -10.28 -34.04
N TYR A 485 -22.93 -9.47 -33.57
CA TYR A 485 -22.49 -8.25 -34.22
C TYR A 485 -20.95 -8.16 -34.19
N VAL A 486 -20.30 -7.80 -35.29
CA VAL A 486 -18.85 -7.58 -35.37
C VAL A 486 -18.55 -6.09 -35.21
N ILE A 487 -17.55 -5.74 -34.40
CA ILE A 487 -17.13 -4.36 -34.14
C ILE A 487 -16.10 -3.94 -35.19
N THR A 488 -16.43 -2.92 -35.98
CA THR A 488 -15.53 -2.42 -37.04
C THR A 488 -14.26 -1.79 -36.47
N GLY A 489 -13.15 -1.87 -37.21
CA GLY A 489 -11.86 -1.29 -36.80
C GLY A 489 -11.05 -2.17 -35.83
N THR A 490 -11.65 -3.21 -35.24
CA THR A 490 -10.98 -4.05 -34.22
C THR A 490 -9.94 -5.04 -34.77
N LYS A 491 -9.74 -5.12 -36.09
CA LYS A 491 -8.91 -6.13 -36.77
C LYS A 491 -7.50 -6.33 -36.19
N GLU A 492 -6.88 -5.29 -35.64
CA GLU A 492 -5.56 -5.38 -35.00
C GLU A 492 -5.54 -6.10 -33.63
N TYR A 493 -6.71 -6.54 -33.16
CA TYR A 493 -6.96 -7.44 -32.02
C TYR A 493 -7.67 -8.74 -32.47
N GLY A 494 -7.76 -8.96 -33.78
CA GLY A 494 -8.72 -9.88 -34.42
C GLY A 494 -10.15 -9.33 -34.41
N ASP A 495 -11.05 -9.91 -35.20
CA ASP A 495 -12.45 -9.49 -35.22
C ASP A 495 -13.09 -9.69 -33.83
N ILE A 496 -13.34 -8.59 -33.12
CA ILE A 496 -14.09 -8.59 -31.86
C ILE A 496 -15.58 -8.56 -32.20
N PHE A 497 -16.37 -9.40 -31.55
CA PHE A 497 -17.82 -9.39 -31.63
C PHE A 497 -18.47 -9.02 -30.30
N PHE A 498 -19.72 -8.57 -30.44
CA PHE A 498 -20.70 -8.34 -29.40
C PHE A 498 -21.85 -9.33 -29.60
N LYS A 499 -22.30 -9.99 -28.54
CA LYS A 499 -23.55 -10.77 -28.52
C LYS A 499 -24.37 -10.45 -27.26
N LYS A 500 -25.67 -10.23 -27.42
CA LYS A 500 -26.67 -10.18 -26.33
C LYS A 500 -27.48 -11.48 -26.37
N ASP A 501 -27.67 -12.12 -25.23
CA ASP A 501 -28.55 -13.28 -25.08
C ASP A 501 -29.31 -13.16 -23.75
N LYS A 502 -30.59 -12.77 -23.85
CA LYS A 502 -31.45 -12.37 -22.72
C LYS A 502 -30.84 -11.21 -21.92
N ASP A 503 -30.32 -11.53 -20.75
CA ASP A 503 -29.74 -10.67 -19.72
C ASP A 503 -28.21 -10.73 -19.67
N VAL A 504 -27.58 -11.55 -20.53
CA VAL A 504 -26.12 -11.65 -20.66
C VAL A 504 -25.63 -10.94 -21.92
N ILE A 505 -24.54 -10.19 -21.78
CA ILE A 505 -23.79 -9.57 -22.87
C ILE A 505 -22.38 -10.15 -22.89
N ILE A 506 -21.88 -10.42 -24.10
CA ILE A 506 -20.59 -11.05 -24.39
C ILE A 506 -19.81 -10.16 -25.36
N LEU A 507 -18.57 -9.83 -24.99
CA LEU A 507 -17.58 -9.12 -25.79
C LEU A 507 -16.33 -10.01 -25.92
N ALA A 508 -15.97 -10.47 -27.11
CA ALA A 508 -14.91 -11.46 -27.26
C ALA A 508 -14.35 -11.53 -28.70
N ASN A 509 -13.25 -12.25 -28.88
CA ASN A 509 -12.69 -12.61 -30.20
C ASN A 509 -12.58 -14.14 -30.40
N THR A 510 -13.41 -14.89 -29.66
CA THR A 510 -13.51 -16.36 -29.56
C THR A 510 -14.96 -16.88 -29.53
N LEU A 511 -15.75 -16.69 -30.59
CA LEU A 511 -17.20 -16.98 -30.59
C LEU A 511 -17.52 -18.46 -30.32
N ASP A 512 -16.67 -19.34 -30.81
CA ASP A 512 -16.87 -20.79 -30.81
C ASP A 512 -16.43 -21.45 -29.47
N TYR A 513 -15.96 -20.67 -28.50
CA TYR A 513 -15.39 -21.19 -27.23
C TYR A 513 -16.46 -21.41 -26.14
N PHE A 514 -17.72 -21.04 -26.40
CA PHE A 514 -18.83 -21.07 -25.46
C PHE A 514 -19.70 -22.33 -25.65
N ASN A 515 -19.68 -23.25 -24.68
CA ASN A 515 -20.34 -24.57 -24.79
C ASN A 515 -21.61 -24.70 -23.93
N ALA A 516 -22.52 -23.73 -24.02
CA ALA A 516 -23.86 -23.74 -23.40
C ALA A 516 -23.95 -24.16 -21.90
N GLY A 517 -22.86 -24.00 -21.14
CA GLY A 517 -22.77 -24.37 -19.72
C GLY A 517 -22.32 -25.81 -19.41
N ASN A 518 -22.07 -26.64 -20.42
CA ASN A 518 -21.71 -28.06 -20.28
C ASN A 518 -20.21 -28.32 -20.02
N GLY A 519 -19.44 -27.29 -19.68
CA GLY A 519 -18.00 -27.38 -19.39
C GLY A 519 -17.66 -27.85 -17.98
N THR A 520 -16.57 -28.60 -17.83
CA THR A 520 -16.04 -29.01 -16.51
C THR A 520 -15.63 -27.80 -15.68
N PHE A 521 -14.98 -26.81 -16.31
CA PHE A 521 -14.58 -25.55 -15.68
C PHE A 521 -15.76 -24.76 -15.11
N SER A 522 -16.90 -24.73 -15.80
CA SER A 522 -18.14 -24.10 -15.30
C SER A 522 -18.58 -24.70 -13.95
N GLY A 523 -18.34 -25.99 -13.72
CA GLY A 523 -18.59 -26.67 -12.44
C GLY A 523 -17.55 -26.39 -11.34
N GLU A 524 -16.33 -25.99 -11.70
CA GLU A 524 -15.31 -25.54 -10.74
C GLU A 524 -15.58 -24.10 -10.31
N ALA A 525 -15.66 -23.15 -11.24
CA ALA A 525 -15.86 -21.74 -10.94
C ALA A 525 -17.14 -21.47 -10.11
N LYS A 526 -18.21 -22.27 -10.31
CA LYS A 526 -19.43 -22.24 -9.47
C LYS A 526 -19.19 -22.55 -7.99
N LYS A 527 -18.11 -23.26 -7.62
CA LYS A 527 -17.76 -23.56 -6.21
C LYS A 527 -17.10 -22.37 -5.54
N ASP A 528 -16.21 -21.69 -6.26
CA ASP A 528 -15.43 -20.57 -5.75
C ASP A 528 -16.28 -19.29 -5.69
N LEU A 529 -17.00 -18.99 -6.78
CA LEU A 529 -17.93 -17.86 -6.89
C LEU A 529 -19.21 -18.03 -6.04
N LYS A 530 -19.42 -19.20 -5.42
CA LYS A 530 -20.42 -19.39 -4.35
C LYS A 530 -19.95 -18.81 -3.01
N LYS A 531 -18.65 -18.84 -2.73
CA LYS A 531 -18.04 -18.31 -1.49
C LYS A 531 -17.64 -16.85 -1.63
N ASN A 532 -17.14 -16.48 -2.81
CA ASN A 532 -16.42 -15.24 -3.06
C ASN A 532 -17.21 -14.31 -3.99
N TYR A 533 -17.22 -13.01 -3.71
CA TYR A 533 -17.82 -12.01 -4.61
C TYR A 533 -16.84 -11.60 -5.70
N MET A 534 -15.55 -11.67 -5.40
CA MET A 534 -14.46 -11.47 -6.34
C MET A 534 -13.56 -12.72 -6.30
N PHE A 535 -13.24 -13.28 -7.45
CA PHE A 535 -12.30 -14.39 -7.58
C PHE A 535 -11.58 -14.33 -8.93
N GLY A 536 -10.33 -14.74 -8.95
CA GLY A 536 -9.64 -15.05 -10.19
C GLY A 536 -8.41 -15.90 -9.98
N LYS A 537 -7.95 -16.50 -11.08
CA LYS A 537 -6.87 -17.49 -11.10
C LYS A 537 -6.10 -17.35 -12.41
N LEU A 538 -4.77 -17.47 -12.36
CA LEU A 538 -3.87 -17.36 -13.50
C LEU A 538 -2.84 -18.49 -13.44
N ASN A 539 -2.89 -19.43 -14.38
CA ASN A 539 -1.94 -20.52 -14.50
C ASN A 539 -0.62 -19.98 -15.07
N ILE A 540 0.44 -20.08 -14.28
CA ILE A 540 1.75 -19.51 -14.59
C ILE A 540 2.37 -20.25 -15.78
N ALA A 541 2.39 -21.58 -15.71
CA ALA A 541 3.00 -22.43 -16.72
C ALA A 541 2.27 -22.37 -18.07
N GLU A 542 0.94 -22.40 -18.07
CA GLU A 542 0.17 -22.32 -19.32
C GLU A 542 0.27 -20.92 -19.96
N LEU A 543 0.23 -19.85 -19.17
CA LEU A 543 0.42 -18.48 -19.66
C LEU A 543 1.80 -18.32 -20.33
N ILE A 544 2.87 -18.76 -19.67
CA ILE A 544 4.25 -18.60 -20.16
C ILE A 544 4.47 -19.45 -21.42
N ASN A 545 3.90 -20.66 -21.48
CA ASN A 545 3.92 -21.48 -22.70
C ASN A 545 3.14 -20.84 -23.86
N ALA A 546 1.99 -20.21 -23.59
CA ALA A 546 1.21 -19.52 -24.61
C ALA A 546 1.90 -18.23 -25.09
N PHE A 547 2.50 -17.46 -24.18
CA PHE A 547 3.23 -16.24 -24.49
C PHE A 547 4.57 -16.52 -25.20
N GLY A 548 5.28 -17.60 -24.85
CA GLY A 548 6.47 -18.04 -25.59
C GLY A 548 6.16 -18.46 -27.03
N LYS A 549 4.99 -19.06 -27.28
CA LYS A 549 4.49 -19.38 -28.62
C LYS A 549 3.95 -18.17 -29.39
N SER A 550 3.81 -17.01 -28.76
CA SER A 550 3.21 -15.81 -29.37
C SER A 550 4.13 -15.09 -30.36
N GLY A 551 5.46 -15.26 -30.25
CA GLY A 551 6.47 -14.52 -30.99
C GLY A 551 6.88 -13.17 -30.36
N GLU A 552 6.06 -12.60 -29.47
CA GLU A 552 6.31 -11.29 -28.83
C GLU A 552 7.41 -11.34 -27.74
N ALA A 553 7.77 -12.53 -27.28
CA ALA A 553 8.60 -12.74 -26.10
C ALA A 553 10.10 -12.86 -26.41
N LYS A 554 10.92 -12.03 -25.79
CA LYS A 554 12.39 -12.07 -25.93
C LYS A 554 12.98 -13.33 -25.27
N SER A 555 13.84 -14.04 -25.99
CA SER A 555 14.47 -15.29 -25.53
C SER A 555 15.12 -15.22 -24.13
N PRO A 556 15.88 -14.17 -23.75
CA PRO A 556 16.47 -14.07 -22.40
C PRO A 556 15.45 -13.92 -21.25
N ASP A 557 14.23 -13.47 -21.55
CA ASP A 557 13.18 -13.29 -20.55
C ASP A 557 12.30 -14.55 -20.43
N LEU A 558 12.05 -15.25 -21.55
CA LEU A 558 11.46 -16.59 -21.54
C LEU A 558 12.26 -17.57 -20.65
N GLY A 559 13.59 -17.57 -20.76
CA GLY A 559 14.46 -18.40 -19.92
C GLY A 559 14.38 -18.11 -18.41
N LYS A 560 13.92 -16.92 -18.01
CA LYS A 560 13.61 -16.61 -16.59
C LYS A 560 12.20 -17.09 -16.24
N PHE A 561 11.23 -16.82 -17.11
CA PHE A 561 9.83 -17.17 -16.89
C PHE A 561 9.63 -18.70 -16.77
N SER A 562 10.33 -19.52 -17.57
CA SER A 562 10.28 -20.98 -17.44
C SER A 562 10.62 -21.45 -16.01
N LYS A 563 11.71 -20.92 -15.42
CA LYS A 563 12.11 -21.23 -14.04
C LYS A 563 11.05 -20.85 -13.00
N VAL A 564 10.32 -19.76 -13.21
CA VAL A 564 9.16 -19.39 -12.37
C VAL A 564 8.06 -20.46 -12.49
N SER A 565 7.76 -20.92 -13.71
CA SER A 565 6.73 -21.96 -13.96
C SER A 565 7.12 -23.37 -13.54
N GLU A 566 8.41 -23.67 -13.36
CA GLU A 566 8.91 -24.94 -12.84
C GLU A 566 8.77 -25.04 -11.31
N GLN A 567 8.47 -23.93 -10.63
CA GLN A 567 8.29 -23.86 -9.18
C GLN A 567 6.86 -23.49 -8.78
N PHE A 568 6.21 -22.56 -9.49
CA PHE A 568 4.89 -22.05 -9.13
C PHE A 568 3.82 -22.45 -10.16
N SER A 569 2.68 -22.92 -9.66
CA SER A 569 1.57 -23.45 -10.45
C SER A 569 0.65 -22.34 -10.93
N ASP A 570 0.12 -21.55 -10.00
CA ASP A 570 -0.81 -20.47 -10.29
C ASP A 570 -0.81 -19.36 -9.25
N ILE A 571 -1.23 -18.18 -9.70
CA ILE A 571 -1.67 -17.09 -8.83
C ILE A 571 -3.19 -17.20 -8.68
N THR A 572 -3.69 -17.10 -7.45
CA THR A 572 -5.13 -16.98 -7.15
C THR A 572 -5.36 -15.70 -6.35
N PHE A 573 -6.44 -14.98 -6.64
CA PHE A 573 -6.95 -13.90 -5.79
C PHE A 573 -8.42 -14.14 -5.44
N GLU A 574 -8.83 -13.83 -4.21
CA GLU A 574 -10.21 -14.02 -3.76
C GLU A 574 -10.65 -13.03 -2.68
N SER A 575 -11.96 -12.72 -2.66
CA SER A 575 -12.60 -11.96 -1.57
C SER A 575 -13.99 -12.53 -1.21
N PRO A 576 -14.24 -12.95 0.05
CA PRO A 576 -15.48 -13.60 0.47
C PRO A 576 -16.75 -12.71 0.36
N LYS A 577 -17.89 -13.30 -0.01
CA LYS A 577 -19.21 -12.63 -0.07
C LYS A 577 -19.73 -12.13 1.29
N LYS A 578 -19.17 -12.63 2.38
CA LYS A 578 -19.62 -12.32 3.74
C LYS A 578 -18.56 -11.50 4.45
N ILE A 579 -18.95 -10.30 4.83
CA ILE A 579 -18.22 -9.48 5.80
C ILE A 579 -18.37 -10.13 7.18
N ILE A 580 -17.28 -10.20 7.94
CA ILE A 580 -17.26 -10.76 9.30
C ILE A 580 -16.63 -9.72 10.21
N ASN A 581 -17.26 -9.38 11.33
CA ASN A 581 -16.76 -8.40 12.31
C ASN A 581 -16.37 -7.04 11.67
N ASN A 582 -17.18 -6.57 10.71
CA ASN A 582 -16.94 -5.35 9.90
C ASN A 582 -15.68 -5.39 9.01
N LYS A 583 -15.09 -6.56 8.80
CA LYS A 583 -13.87 -6.75 8.00
C LYS A 583 -14.16 -7.41 6.64
N VAL A 584 -13.63 -6.82 5.57
CA VAL A 584 -13.48 -7.44 4.24
C VAL A 584 -12.05 -7.97 4.11
N VAL A 585 -11.89 -9.16 3.54
CA VAL A 585 -10.59 -9.80 3.29
C VAL A 585 -10.33 -9.85 1.78
N PHE A 586 -9.17 -9.38 1.33
CA PHE A 586 -8.64 -9.62 0.00
C PHE A 586 -7.42 -10.55 0.12
N ALA A 587 -7.57 -11.79 -0.33
CA ALA A 587 -6.49 -12.76 -0.29
C ALA A 587 -5.80 -12.85 -1.65
N PHE A 588 -4.49 -12.63 -1.68
CA PHE A 588 -3.62 -12.92 -2.82
C PHE A 588 -2.73 -14.12 -2.50
N LYS A 589 -2.65 -15.09 -3.41
CA LYS A 589 -2.02 -16.39 -3.16
C LYS A 589 -1.15 -16.84 -4.34
N LEU A 590 0.12 -17.11 -4.07
CA LEU A 590 1.03 -17.79 -4.98
C LEU A 590 1.08 -19.28 -4.60
N ASN A 591 0.58 -20.15 -5.48
CA ASN A 591 0.61 -21.60 -5.27
C ASN A 591 1.89 -22.20 -5.86
N SER A 592 2.50 -23.14 -5.14
CA SER A 592 3.63 -23.92 -5.63
C SER A 592 3.18 -25.18 -6.38
N LEU A 593 4.08 -25.76 -7.18
CA LEU A 593 4.01 -27.13 -7.68
C LEU A 593 4.58 -28.15 -6.67
N LYS A 594 5.33 -27.69 -5.67
CA LYS A 594 6.07 -28.46 -4.67
C LYS A 594 5.49 -28.22 -3.27
N SER A 595 5.63 -29.19 -2.37
CA SER A 595 5.08 -29.12 -0.99
C SER A 595 5.95 -29.80 0.07
N ASP A 596 7.05 -30.38 -0.37
CA ASP A 596 8.16 -30.99 0.38
C ASP A 596 9.11 -29.94 0.98
N LYS A 597 9.17 -28.73 0.40
CA LYS A 597 10.05 -27.62 0.82
C LYS A 597 9.23 -26.36 1.10
N ASN A 598 9.60 -25.57 2.12
CA ASN A 598 8.90 -24.33 2.44
C ASN A 598 9.02 -23.30 1.30
N ILE A 599 7.95 -22.54 1.01
CA ILE A 599 7.94 -21.62 -0.15
C ILE A 599 8.94 -20.45 -0.04
N ILE A 600 9.35 -20.04 1.17
CA ILE A 600 10.46 -19.08 1.33
C ILE A 600 11.74 -19.69 0.72
N LEU A 601 12.07 -20.93 1.09
CA LEU A 601 13.27 -21.60 0.59
C LEU A 601 13.18 -21.88 -0.93
N GLN A 602 11.99 -22.19 -1.46
CA GLN A 602 11.79 -22.27 -2.92
C GLN A 602 12.07 -20.92 -3.60
N THR A 603 11.54 -19.83 -3.06
CA THR A 603 11.77 -18.47 -3.58
C THR A 603 13.25 -18.07 -3.53
N LEU A 604 13.99 -18.51 -2.50
CA LEU A 604 15.44 -18.35 -2.41
C LEU A 604 16.19 -19.21 -3.43
N ASP A 605 15.76 -20.45 -3.69
CA ASP A 605 16.31 -21.29 -4.77
C ASP A 605 16.16 -20.58 -6.12
N LEU A 606 14.94 -20.12 -6.45
CA LEU A 606 14.66 -19.38 -7.69
C LEU A 606 15.52 -18.11 -7.81
N THR A 607 15.64 -17.36 -6.72
CA THR A 607 16.48 -16.14 -6.69
C THR A 607 17.95 -16.48 -6.94
N GLN A 608 18.46 -17.59 -6.38
CA GLN A 608 19.80 -18.09 -6.66
C GLN A 608 19.96 -18.54 -8.12
N GLU A 609 18.95 -19.20 -8.69
CA GLU A 609 18.96 -19.74 -10.05
C GLU A 609 18.82 -18.67 -11.14
N LEU A 610 18.25 -17.50 -10.80
CA LEU A 610 18.14 -16.30 -11.64
C LEU A 610 19.34 -15.35 -11.49
N THR A 611 20.09 -15.42 -10.38
CA THR A 611 21.29 -14.59 -10.10
C THR A 611 22.60 -15.37 -10.20
N SER A 612 22.56 -16.61 -10.66
CA SER A 612 23.71 -17.38 -11.13
C SER A 612 24.02 -17.00 -12.58
N LYS A 613 24.94 -16.04 -12.71
CA LYS A 613 25.73 -15.75 -13.91
C LYS A 613 27.20 -15.81 -13.52
#